data_AF-A0A950TCQ6-F1
#
_entry.id   AF-A0A950TCQ6-F1
#
_cell.length_a   1.000
_cell.length_b   1.000
_cell.length_c   1.000
_cell.angle_alpha   90.00
_cell.angle_beta   90.00
_cell.angle_gamma   90.00
#
_symmetry.space_group_name_H-M   'P 1'
#
loop_
_entity.id
_entity.type
_entity.pdbx_description
1 polymer ?
#
loop_
_entity_poly.entity_id
_entity_poly.type
_entity_poly.pdbx_seq_one_letter_code
_entity_poly.pdbx_strand_id
1 'polypeptide(L)' 'MLNDAIPLHRHAHPDKIARAALFLASDQSSFTTGSILMADGGMNA' A
#
# COMPACT_ATOMS: atom_id res chain seq x y z
N MET A 1 13.38 -17.71 1.11
CA MET A 1 12.13 -17.69 1.88
C MET A 1 11.23 -16.63 1.26
N LEU A 2 9.92 -16.84 1.09
CA LEU A 2 9.06 -15.90 0.33
C LEU A 2 9.15 -14.43 0.82
N ASN A 3 9.35 -14.23 2.12
CA ASN A 3 9.51 -12.90 2.73
C ASN A 3 10.81 -12.19 2.36
N ASP A 4 11.87 -12.90 1.95
CA ASP A 4 13.17 -12.29 1.63
C ASP A 4 13.09 -11.41 0.39
N ALA A 5 12.13 -11.68 -0.50
CA ALA A 5 11.88 -10.91 -1.72
C ALA A 5 11.10 -9.60 -1.46
N ILE A 6 10.50 -9.44 -0.27
CA ILE A 6 9.78 -8.22 0.10
C ILE A 6 10.75 -7.35 0.91
N PRO A 7 11.01 -6.08 0.54
CA PRO A 7 11.94 -5.23 1.30
C PRO A 7 11.56 -5.01 2.77
N LEU A 8 10.27 -5.02 3.10
CA LEU A 8 9.80 -5.01 4.49
C LEU A 8 9.88 -6.38 5.19
N HIS A 9 10.37 -7.42 4.53
CA HIS A 9 10.56 -8.78 5.02
C HIS A 9 9.30 -9.44 5.59
N ARG A 10 8.13 -9.04 5.10
CA ARG A 10 6.84 -9.60 5.50
C ARG A 10 5.74 -9.25 4.52
N HIS A 11 4.71 -10.09 4.49
CA HIS A 11 3.45 -9.74 3.84
C HIS A 11 2.74 -8.58 4.54
N ALA A 12 1.90 -7.87 3.78
CA ALA A 12 0.94 -6.95 4.34
C ALA A 12 -0.11 -7.73 5.16
N HIS A 13 -0.55 -7.15 6.27
CA HIS A 13 -1.75 -7.61 6.94
C HIS A 13 -2.96 -6.92 6.26
N PRO A 14 -4.14 -7.57 6.15
CA PRO A 14 -5.28 -7.03 5.40
C PRO A 14 -5.70 -5.61 5.79
N ASP A 15 -5.59 -5.26 7.07
CA ASP A 15 -5.87 -3.92 7.60
C ASP A 15 -4.98 -2.82 7.00
N LYS A 16 -3.72 -3.15 6.64
CA LYS A 16 -2.81 -2.20 5.97
C LYS A 16 -3.30 -1.86 4.57
N ILE A 17 -3.84 -2.85 3.84
CA ILE A 17 -4.41 -2.64 2.51
C ILE A 17 -5.73 -1.87 2.62
N ALA A 18 -6.59 -2.24 3.59
CA ALA A 18 -7.84 -1.54 3.84
C ALA A 18 -7.61 -0.05 4.17
N ARG A 19 -6.56 0.29 4.95
CA ARG A 19 -6.21 1.69 5.22
C ARG A 19 -5.72 2.45 3.99
N ALA A 20 -4.97 1.81 3.09
CA ALA A 20 -4.55 2.44 1.83
C ALA A 20 -5.76 2.73 0.93
N ALA A 21 -6.69 1.78 0.81
CA ALA A 21 -7.95 1.97 0.10
C ALA A 21 -8.82 3.05 0.76
N LEU A 22 -8.93 3.04 2.09
CA LEU A 22 -9.69 4.03 2.84
C LEU A 22 -9.13 5.43 2.65
N PHE A 23 -7.81 5.60 2.67
CA PHE A 23 -7.17 6.89 2.37
C PHE A 23 -7.65 7.43 1.03
N LEU A 24 -7.54 6.63 -0.05
CA LEU A 24 -7.97 7.01 -1.40
C LEU A 24 -9.47 7.25 -1.54
N ALA A 25 -10.29 6.58 -0.72
CA ALA A 25 -11.75 6.72 -0.72
C ALA A 25 -12.26 7.86 0.19
N SER A 26 -11.37 8.53 0.91
CA SER A 26 -11.72 9.54 1.91
C SER A 26 -11.35 10.95 1.47
N ASP A 27 -11.85 11.95 2.20
CA ASP A 27 -11.49 13.36 1.99
C ASP A 27 -10.00 13.65 2.23
N GLN A 28 -9.27 12.73 2.88
CA GLN A 28 -7.82 12.85 3.09
C GLN A 28 -7.04 12.86 1.77
N SER A 29 -7.60 12.31 0.68
CA SER A 29 -7.01 12.32 -0.65
C SER A 29 -7.73 13.27 -1.62
N SER A 30 -8.41 14.31 -1.11
CA SER A 30 -9.25 15.23 -1.91
C SER A 30 -8.56 15.92 -3.09
N PHE A 31 -7.22 16.01 -3.08
CA PHE A 31 -6.43 16.56 -4.19
C PHE A 31 -5.56 15.52 -4.91
N THR A 32 -5.79 14.23 -4.66
CA THR A 32 -5.08 13.12 -5.33
C THR A 32 -5.99 12.46 -6.35
N THR A 33 -5.59 12.48 -7.62
CA THR A 33 -6.29 11.78 -8.70
C THR A 33 -5.30 11.34 -9.78
N GLY A 34 -5.68 10.37 -10.61
CA GLY A 34 -4.86 9.87 -11.73
C GLY A 34 -3.53 9.20 -11.32
N SER A 35 -3.34 8.89 -10.04
CA SER A 35 -2.09 8.37 -9.48
C SER A 35 -2.28 6.96 -8.92
N ILE A 36 -1.20 6.17 -8.90
CA ILE A 36 -1.18 4.81 -8.32
C ILE A 36 -0.50 4.86 -6.96
N LEU A 37 -1.19 4.38 -5.92
CA LEU A 37 -0.62 4.21 -4.58
C LEU A 37 -0.16 2.77 -4.38
N MET A 38 1.16 2.55 -4.32
CA MET A 38 1.74 1.22 -4.10
C MET A 38 1.70 0.83 -2.61
N ALA A 39 0.97 -0.24 -2.30
CA ALA A 39 0.87 -0.83 -0.96
C ALA A 39 1.49 -2.23 -0.92
N ASP A 40 2.73 -2.37 -1.38
CA ASP A 40 3.38 -3.65 -1.71
C ASP A 40 4.59 -4.01 -0.83
N GLY A 41 4.87 -3.21 0.20
CA GLY A 41 6.04 -3.42 1.05
C GLY A 41 7.38 -3.15 0.36
N GLY A 42 7.39 -2.37 -0.72
CA GLY A 42 8.57 -1.90 -1.43
C GLY A 42 8.98 -2.72 -2.65
N MET A 43 8.15 -3.67 -3.09
CA MET A 43 8.51 -4.59 -4.17
C MET A 43 8.75 -3.92 -5.53
N ASN A 44 8.13 -2.77 -5.80
CA ASN A 44 8.25 -2.05 -7.08
C ASN A 44 8.99 -0.71 -6.91
N ALA A 45 9.86 -0.59 -5.91
CA ALA A 45 10.70 0.60 -5.68
C ALA A 45 11.85 0.71 -6.69
#